data_AF-A0A2K3LEI9-F1
#
_entry.id   AF-A0A2K3LEI9-F1
#
_cell.length_a   1.000
_cell.length_b   1.000
_cell.length_c   1.000
_cell.angle_alpha   90.00
_cell.angle_beta   90.00
_cell.angle_gamma   90.00
#
_symmetry.space_group_name_H-M   'P 1'
#
loop_
_entity.id
_entity.type
_entity.pdbx_description
1 polymer ?
#
loop_
_entity_poly.entity_id
_entity_poly.type
_entity_poly.pdbx_seq_one_letter_code
_entity_poly.pdbx_strand_id
1 'polypeptide(L)'
;MDQVAQELRDSYKPLDPIWISDTPKFVQTMILDGCFILEILRANDGVLDDYAENDPVFGEHGKFYVLPYIKRDMLMLENQIPMMVLHTLIKVETGMEK
;
A
#
# COMPACT_ATOMS: atom_id res chain seq x y z
N MET A 1 16.61 -5.54 7.59
CA MET A 1 16.11 -4.75 6.44
C MET A 1 16.41 -5.45 5.12
N ASP A 2 17.65 -5.89 4.89
CA ASP A 2 18.03 -6.53 3.63
C ASP A 2 17.30 -7.85 3.33
N GLN A 3 17.04 -8.67 4.36
CA GLN A 3 16.27 -9.92 4.19
C GLN A 3 14.83 -9.65 3.74
N VAL A 4 14.13 -8.72 4.39
CA VAL A 4 12.74 -8.35 4.03
C VAL A 4 12.68 -7.77 2.63
N ALA A 5 13.63 -6.91 2.27
CA ALA A 5 13.70 -6.34 0.92
C ALA A 5 13.90 -7.44 -0.14
N GLN A 6 14.71 -8.46 0.15
CA GLN A 6 14.90 -9.57 -0.78
C GLN A 6 13.64 -10.44 -0.91
N GLU A 7 12.98 -10.79 0.19
CA GLU A 7 11.71 -11.54 0.17
C GLU A 7 10.61 -10.79 -0.61
N LEU A 8 10.57 -9.46 -0.52
CA LEU A 8 9.68 -8.64 -1.33
C LEU A 8 10.02 -8.72 -2.82
N ARG A 9 11.30 -8.63 -3.19
CA ARG A 9 11.72 -8.76 -4.60
C ARG A 9 11.39 -10.14 -5.17
N ASP A 10 11.58 -11.19 -4.39
CA ASP A 10 11.33 -12.57 -4.80
C ASP A 10 9.84 -12.83 -5.08
N SER A 11 8.95 -11.98 -4.53
CA SER A 11 7.51 -11.99 -4.78
C SER A 11 7.12 -11.42 -6.16
N TYR A 12 8.02 -10.70 -6.85
CA TYR A 12 7.79 -10.10 -8.16
C TYR A 12 8.57 -10.83 -9.26
N LYS A 13 7.90 -11.28 -10.33
CA LYS A 13 8.56 -11.95 -11.48
C LYS A 13 7.89 -11.59 -12.83
N PRO A 14 8.56 -10.83 -13.73
CA PRO A 14 9.86 -10.17 -13.58
C PRO A 14 9.77 -8.86 -12.79
N LEU A 15 10.89 -8.43 -12.20
CA LEU A 15 11.03 -7.13 -11.55
C LEU A 15 11.90 -6.20 -12.41
N ASP A 16 11.48 -4.95 -12.57
CA ASP A 16 12.27 -3.95 -13.31
C ASP A 16 13.65 -3.73 -12.65
N PRO A 17 14.75 -3.66 -13.43
CA PRO A 17 16.10 -3.41 -12.91
C PRO A 17 16.23 -2.22 -11.95
N ILE A 18 15.39 -1.18 -12.09
CA ILE A 18 15.39 -0.02 -11.19
C ILE A 18 15.11 -0.41 -9.72
N TRP A 19 14.28 -1.43 -9.50
CA TRP A 19 13.91 -1.91 -8.17
C TRP A 19 14.94 -2.88 -7.57
N ILE A 20 15.87 -3.36 -8.40
CA ILE A 20 17.01 -4.17 -7.99
C ILE A 20 18.16 -3.26 -7.54
N SER A 21 18.40 -2.16 -8.26
CA SER A 21 19.55 -1.28 -8.03
C SER A 21 19.36 -0.29 -6.85
N ASP A 22 18.13 0.10 -6.54
CA ASP A 22 17.81 1.09 -5.51
C ASP A 22 16.91 0.50 -4.41
N THR A 23 17.53 -0.19 -3.44
CA THR A 23 16.81 -0.79 -2.29
C THR A 23 16.03 0.25 -1.47
N PRO A 24 16.61 1.40 -1.07
CA PRO A 24 15.87 2.40 -0.29
C PRO A 24 14.61 2.88 -1.00
N LYS A 25 14.71 3.21 -2.29
CA LYS A 25 13.55 3.65 -3.07
C LYS A 25 12.51 2.55 -3.22
N PHE A 26 12.94 1.31 -3.49
CA PHE A 26 12.04 0.16 -3.56
C PHE A 26 11.26 -0.02 -2.25
N VAL A 27 11.95 -0.04 -1.11
CA VAL A 27 11.31 -0.20 0.20
C VAL A 27 10.38 0.98 0.51
N GLN A 28 10.78 2.21 0.18
CA GLN A 28 9.94 3.39 0.35
C GLN A 28 8.64 3.27 -0.46
N THR A 29 8.71 2.84 -1.72
CA THR A 29 7.53 2.59 -2.56
C THR A 29 6.62 1.55 -1.91
N MET A 30 7.16 0.42 -1.46
CA MET A 30 6.38 -0.63 -0.78
C MET A 30 5.67 -0.11 0.47
N ILE A 31 6.34 0.72 1.28
CA ILE A 31 5.76 1.32 2.48
C ILE A 31 4.63 2.29 2.10
N LEU A 32 4.87 3.19 1.15
CA LEU A 32 3.88 4.19 0.73
C LEU A 32 2.63 3.53 0.17
N ASP A 33 2.80 2.61 -0.78
CA ASP A 33 1.70 1.91 -1.41
C ASP A 33 0.98 1.01 -0.39
N GLY A 34 1.73 0.34 0.50
CA GLY A 34 1.17 -0.49 1.57
C GLY A 34 0.31 0.30 2.56
N CYS A 35 0.78 1.47 3.01
CA CYS A 35 -0.02 2.36 3.85
C CYS A 35 -1.27 2.82 3.11
N PHE A 36 -1.15 3.21 1.84
CA PHE A 36 -2.30 3.64 1.04
C PHE A 36 -3.38 2.57 0.91
N ILE A 37 -2.99 1.30 0.70
CA ILE A 37 -3.93 0.18 0.71
C ILE A 37 -4.62 0.04 2.08
N LEU A 38 -3.87 0.12 3.18
CA LEU A 38 -4.45 0.03 4.53
C LEU A 38 -5.47 1.15 4.79
N GLU A 39 -5.17 2.38 4.39
CA GLU A 39 -6.10 3.51 4.49
C GLU A 39 -7.39 3.26 3.69
N ILE A 40 -7.28 2.75 2.45
CA ILE A 40 -8.46 2.42 1.62
C ILE A 40 -9.33 1.34 2.27
N LEU A 41 -8.71 0.32 2.85
CA LEU A 41 -9.43 -0.76 3.54
C LEU A 41 -10.16 -0.22 4.77
N ARG A 42 -9.51 0.62 5.59
CA ARG A 42 -10.11 1.25 6.78
C ARG A 42 -11.21 2.26 6.45
N ALA A 43 -11.04 3.03 5.38
CA ALA A 43 -12.05 3.96 4.90
C ALA A 43 -13.34 3.22 4.50
N ASN A 44 -13.22 2.00 3.97
CA ASN A 44 -14.37 1.17 3.62
C ASN A 44 -15.13 0.65 4.86
N ASP A 45 -14.43 0.48 5.98
CA ASP A 45 -15.01 0.06 7.26
C ASP A 45 -15.58 1.24 8.07
N GLY A 46 -15.56 2.45 7.51
CA GLY A 46 -16.07 3.67 8.16
C GLY A 46 -15.18 4.19 9.30
N VAL A 47 -13.92 3.74 9.35
CA VAL A 47 -12.98 4.07 10.43
C VAL A 47 -12.34 5.45 10.25
N LEU A 48 -12.31 5.97 9.02
CA LEU A 48 -11.65 7.23 8.66
C LEU A 48 -12.67 8.28 8.22
N ASP A 49 -12.84 9.31 9.07
CA ASP A 49 -13.70 10.48 8.81
C ASP A 49 -12.98 11.80 9.15
N ASP A 50 -11.64 11.78 9.18
CA ASP A 50 -10.79 12.92 9.49
C ASP A 50 -10.25 13.65 8.26
N TYR A 51 -10.55 13.16 7.04
CA TYR A 51 -10.20 13.83 5.80
C TYR A 51 -11.09 15.03 5.50
N ALA A 52 -10.52 16.05 4.87
CA ALA A 52 -11.28 17.21 4.42
C ALA A 52 -12.31 16.82 3.35
N GLU A 53 -13.45 17.51 3.29
CA GLU A 53 -14.52 17.24 2.31
C GLU A 53 -14.02 17.30 0.85
N ASN A 54 -13.02 18.16 0.59
CA ASN A 54 -12.40 18.34 -0.71
C ASN A 54 -11.17 17.45 -0.95
N ASP A 55 -10.89 16.47 -0.08
CA ASP A 55 -9.82 15.50 -0.32
C ASP A 55 -10.11 14.71 -1.62
N PRO A 56 -9.12 14.57 -2.51
CA PRO A 56 -9.34 13.99 -3.84
C PRO A 56 -9.68 12.50 -3.82
N VAL A 57 -9.37 11.78 -2.73
CA VAL A 57 -9.57 10.32 -2.63
C VAL A 57 -10.58 9.98 -1.55
N PHE A 58 -10.42 10.53 -0.35
CA PHE A 58 -11.19 10.21 0.85
C PHE A 58 -12.27 11.24 1.19
N GLY A 59 -12.33 12.36 0.47
CA GLY A 59 -13.43 13.32 0.56
C GLY A 59 -14.72 12.73 -0.02
N GLU A 60 -15.85 13.40 0.16
CA GLU A 60 -17.16 12.89 -0.30
C GLU A 60 -17.14 12.61 -1.81
N HIS A 61 -16.61 13.55 -2.61
CA HIS A 61 -16.46 13.37 -4.05
C HIS A 61 -15.49 12.23 -4.39
N GLY A 62 -14.33 12.17 -3.72
CA GLY A 62 -13.33 11.12 -3.95
C GLY A 62 -13.89 9.72 -3.68
N LYS A 63 -14.61 9.55 -2.57
CA LYS A 63 -15.24 8.27 -2.16
C LYS A 63 -16.21 7.74 -3.22
N PHE A 64 -17.00 8.60 -3.85
CA PHE A 64 -17.99 8.18 -4.85
C PHE A 64 -17.44 8.06 -6.28
N TYR A 65 -16.46 8.89 -6.65
CA TYR A 65 -16.05 9.01 -8.06
C TYR A 65 -14.60 8.58 -8.35
N VAL A 66 -13.71 8.56 -7.36
CA VAL A 66 -12.29 8.25 -7.55
C VAL A 66 -11.95 6.89 -6.97
N LEU A 67 -12.36 6.65 -5.73
CA LEU A 67 -12.07 5.43 -4.98
C LEU A 67 -12.52 4.13 -5.70
N PRO A 68 -13.67 4.06 -6.40
CA PRO A 68 -14.03 2.86 -7.15
C PRO A 68 -13.03 2.49 -8.26
N TYR A 69 -12.40 3.47 -8.89
CA TYR A 69 -11.39 3.21 -9.92
C TYR A 69 -10.08 2.76 -9.30
N ILE A 70 -9.65 3.40 -8.20
CA ILE A 70 -8.48 2.97 -7.44
C ILE A 70 -8.65 1.52 -6.98
N LYS A 71 -9.80 1.17 -6.40
CA LYS A 71 -10.10 -0.21 -5.96
C LYS A 71 -10.04 -1.22 -7.11
N ARG A 72 -10.47 -0.85 -8.32
CA ARG A 72 -10.36 -1.72 -9.50
C ARG A 72 -8.91 -1.90 -9.93
N ASP A 73 -8.14 -0.83 -9.91
CA ASP A 73 -6.74 -0.86 -10.28
C ASP A 73 -5.91 -1.70 -9.31
N MET A 74 -6.19 -1.63 -8.01
CA MET A 74 -5.59 -2.50 -6.97
C MET A 74 -5.82 -4.00 -7.19
N LEU A 75 -6.83 -4.40 -7.98
CA LEU A 75 -7.10 -5.80 -8.32
C LEU A 75 -6.31 -6.28 -9.55
N MET A 76 -5.72 -5.36 -10.30
CA MET A 76 -4.87 -5.68 -11.45
C MET A 76 -3.57 -6.33 -10.97
N LEU A 77 -3.12 -7.39 -11.66
CA LEU A 77 -1.91 -8.12 -11.29
C LEU A 77 -0.67 -7.22 -11.30
N GLU A 78 -0.67 -6.23 -12.18
CA GLU A 78 0.38 -5.24 -12.35
C GLU A 78 0.49 -4.27 -11.17
N ASN A 79 -0.59 -4.08 -10.41
CA ASN A 79 -0.66 -3.14 -9.28
C ASN A 79 -0.84 -3.86 -7.93
N GLN A 80 -0.33 -5.09 -7.82
CA GLN A 80 -0.36 -5.85 -6.56
C GLN A 80 0.82 -5.52 -5.65
N ILE A 81 0.53 -5.56 -4.34
CA ILE A 81 1.54 -5.51 -3.28
C ILE A 81 1.61 -6.88 -2.58
N PRO A 82 2.82 -7.40 -2.30
CA PRO A 82 3.00 -8.58 -1.48
C PRO A 82 2.35 -8.42 -0.10
N MET A 83 1.53 -9.40 0.30
CA MET A 83 0.79 -9.38 1.57
C MET A 83 1.70 -9.18 2.80
N MET A 84 2.96 -9.60 2.71
CA MET A 84 3.97 -9.40 3.75
C MET A 84 4.17 -7.91 4.10
N VAL A 85 4.02 -6.99 3.13
CA VAL A 85 4.10 -5.54 3.37
C VAL A 85 3.03 -5.13 4.38
N LEU A 86 1.76 -5.49 4.12
CA LEU A 86 0.64 -5.13 4.98
C LEU A 86 0.79 -5.73 6.39
N HIS A 87 1.22 -6.99 6.49
CA HIS A 87 1.51 -7.61 7.79
C HIS A 87 2.61 -6.89 8.56
N THR A 88 3.66 -6.44 7.87
CA THR A 88 4.78 -5.74 8.50
C THR A 88 4.34 -4.36 8.99
N LEU A 89 3.58 -3.62 8.18
CA LEU A 89 3.06 -2.30 8.55
C LEU A 89 2.13 -2.38 9.77
N ILE A 90 1.18 -3.32 9.78
CA ILE A 90 0.26 -3.51 10.91
C ILE A 90 1.03 -3.87 12.19
N LYS A 91 2.05 -4.74 12.11
CA LYS A 91 2.88 -5.08 13.27
C LYS A 91 3.60 -3.85 13.85
N VAL A 92 4.17 -3.01 12.98
CA VAL A 92 4.86 -1.77 13.38
C VAL A 92 3.87 -0.79 14.02
N GLU A 93 2.71 -0.60 13.42
CA GLU A 93 1.67 0.28 13.95
C GLU A 93 1.16 -0.17 15.33
N THR A 94 0.93 -1.47 15.50
CA THR A 94 0.37 -2.04 16.74
C THR A 94 1.41 -2.30 17.83
N GLY A 95 2.70 -2.09 17.55
CA GLY A 95 3.79 -2.38 18.48
C GLY A 95 3.95 -3.87 18.79
N MET A 96 3.46 -4.76 17.93
CA MET A 96 3.55 -6.21 18.11
C MET A 96 4.95 -6.70 17.73
N GLU A 97 5.89 -6.62 18.67
CA GLU A 97 7.21 -7.26 18.59
C GLU A 97 7.08 -8.77 18.85
N LYS A 98 7.66 -9.59 17.97
CA LYS A 98 8.06 -10.97 18.29
C LYS A 98 9.55 -11.08 18.12
#